data_AF-A0A6J6VXH7-F1
#
_entry.id   AF-A0A6J6VXH7-F1
#
_cell.length_a   1.000
_cell.length_b   1.000
_cell.length_c   1.000
_cell.angle_alpha   90.00
_cell.angle_beta   90.00
_cell.angle_gamma   90.00
#
_symmetry.space_group_name_H-M   'P 1'
#
loop_
_entity.id
_entity.type
_entity.pdbx_description
1 polymer ?
#
loop_
_entity_poly.entity_id
_entity_poly.type
_entity_poly.pdbx_seq_one_letter_code
_entity_poly.pdbx_strand_id
1 'polypeptide(L)'
;MSDPSDQQGQQGGQQPGTGGVHERVLAWSETDLGVEGRVLEVVRAPAAVLSTVGERVDPTSPETVQLAADLVATMRVSPGCVGLAAPQVGVGAQVFCVDVSAHPKTRDHHGTFVLCNAEVVAGSRNEKAREGCMSVPDLTGDVKRASRIVVRGQLPGTGEEVELHANAFEARCLQHEIDHCQGLLFVDRVAGAHAIFARQTYL
;
A
#
# COMPACT_ATOMS: atom_id res chain seq x y z
N MET A 1 -67.71 10.49 -11.20
CA MET A 1 -67.48 11.59 -10.25
C MET A 1 -66.58 11.06 -9.14
N SER A 2 -65.43 11.59 -8.76
CA SER A 2 -64.37 12.40 -9.37
C SER A 2 -63.23 12.34 -8.33
N ASP A 3 -62.08 11.78 -8.70
CA ASP A 3 -60.70 12.18 -8.32
C ASP A 3 -60.18 12.14 -6.84
N PRO A 4 -58.85 12.25 -6.59
CA PRO A 4 -58.06 11.31 -5.77
C PRO A 4 -57.19 12.03 -4.69
N SER A 5 -56.47 11.28 -3.85
CA SER A 5 -55.34 11.72 -2.99
C SER A 5 -54.96 10.50 -2.13
N ASP A 6 -53.72 10.09 -1.87
CA ASP A 6 -52.43 10.74 -1.96
C ASP A 6 -51.37 9.70 -2.31
N GLN A 7 -50.49 10.07 -3.24
CA GLN A 7 -49.19 9.43 -3.41
C GLN A 7 -48.25 9.93 -2.32
N GLN A 8 -47.63 9.01 -1.58
CA GLN A 8 -46.34 9.31 -0.91
C GLN A 8 -45.32 8.27 -1.37
N GLY A 9 -44.61 8.63 -2.43
CA GLY A 9 -43.37 7.96 -2.83
C GLY A 9 -42.30 8.24 -1.79
N GLN A 10 -41.80 7.18 -1.14
CA GLN A 10 -40.56 7.25 -0.38
C GLN A 10 -39.40 7.29 -1.39
N GLN A 11 -38.91 8.50 -1.65
CA GLN A 11 -37.60 8.70 -2.25
C GLN A 11 -36.55 8.36 -1.18
N GLY A 12 -36.05 7.13 -1.22
CA GLY A 12 -34.83 6.74 -0.50
C GLY A 12 -33.64 7.44 -1.15
N GLY A 13 -33.09 8.43 -0.45
CA GLY A 13 -31.95 9.22 -0.89
C GLY A 13 -30.75 8.33 -1.24
N GLN A 14 -30.30 8.47 -2.48
CA GLN A 14 -29.07 7.88 -2.97
C GLN A 14 -27.89 8.60 -2.31
N GLN A 15 -27.10 7.89 -1.51
CA GLN A 15 -25.85 8.43 -0.99
C GLN A 15 -24.88 8.71 -2.15
N PRO A 16 -24.15 9.83 -2.14
CA PRO A 16 -23.23 10.17 -3.22
C PRO A 16 -21.96 9.31 -3.14
N GLY A 17 -21.78 8.45 -4.15
CA GLY A 17 -20.53 8.28 -4.90
C GLY A 17 -19.26 7.83 -4.18
N THR A 18 -19.20 6.61 -3.66
CA THR A 18 -17.93 5.93 -3.34
C THR A 18 -17.35 5.15 -4.53
N GLY A 19 -18.10 5.00 -5.63
CA GLY A 19 -17.68 4.21 -6.80
C GLY A 19 -16.50 4.79 -7.58
N GLY A 20 -16.41 6.13 -7.70
CA GLY A 20 -15.44 6.76 -8.60
C GLY A 20 -13.97 6.69 -8.13
N VAL A 21 -13.72 6.64 -6.82
CA VAL A 21 -12.36 6.75 -6.29
C VAL A 21 -11.64 5.39 -6.26
N HIS A 22 -12.37 4.33 -5.91
CA HIS A 22 -11.88 2.96 -5.98
C HIS A 22 -11.58 2.51 -7.42
N GLU A 23 -12.38 2.97 -8.38
CA GLU A 23 -12.18 2.69 -9.81
C GLU A 23 -10.88 3.29 -10.35
N ARG A 24 -10.40 4.42 -9.81
CA ARG A 24 -9.16 5.04 -10.28
C ARG A 24 -7.91 4.28 -9.90
N VAL A 25 -7.86 3.68 -8.71
CA VAL A 25 -6.76 2.79 -8.32
C VAL A 25 -6.78 1.53 -9.18
N LEU A 26 -7.96 0.94 -9.41
CA LEU A 26 -8.11 -0.23 -10.29
C LEU A 26 -7.70 0.03 -11.74
N ALA A 27 -7.89 1.26 -12.22
CA ALA A 27 -7.54 1.67 -13.56
C ALA A 27 -6.08 2.17 -13.68
N TRP A 28 -5.35 2.29 -12.58
CA TRP A 28 -3.99 2.81 -12.59
C TRP A 28 -3.05 1.87 -13.33
N SER A 29 -2.15 2.44 -14.13
CA SER A 29 -1.09 1.72 -14.80
C SER A 29 0.24 2.46 -14.67
N GLU A 30 1.34 1.72 -14.62
CA GLU A 30 2.69 2.30 -14.64
C GLU A 30 2.94 3.14 -15.90
N THR A 31 2.21 2.87 -16.99
CA THR A 31 2.24 3.68 -18.22
C THR A 31 1.78 5.12 -17.99
N ASP A 32 0.94 5.36 -16.98
CA ASP A 32 0.41 6.69 -16.65
C ASP A 32 1.50 7.62 -16.12
N LEU A 33 2.63 7.07 -15.65
CA LEU A 33 3.79 7.83 -15.21
C LEU A 33 4.57 8.48 -16.36
N GLY A 34 4.43 7.95 -17.59
CA GLY A 34 5.11 8.49 -18.78
C GLY A 34 6.64 8.41 -18.77
N VAL A 35 7.24 7.67 -17.82
CA VAL A 35 8.68 7.48 -17.67
C VAL A 35 9.02 6.00 -17.45
N GLU A 36 10.23 5.60 -17.84
CA GLU A 36 10.73 4.24 -17.59
C GLU A 36 11.39 4.15 -16.21
N GLY A 37 11.04 3.10 -15.46
CA GLY A 37 11.61 2.84 -14.14
C GLY A 37 13.00 2.19 -14.22
N ARG A 38 13.88 2.60 -13.31
CA ARG A 38 15.21 2.02 -13.13
C ARG A 38 15.19 1.07 -11.94
N VAL A 39 15.89 -0.05 -12.06
CA VAL A 39 16.07 -0.97 -10.93
C VAL A 39 17.07 -0.37 -9.94
N LEU A 40 16.65 -0.22 -8.68
CA LEU A 40 17.45 0.32 -7.59
C LEU A 40 17.90 -0.79 -6.63
N GLU A 41 18.97 -0.52 -5.89
CA GLU A 41 19.40 -1.42 -4.82
C GLU A 41 18.48 -1.31 -3.60
N VAL A 42 18.09 -2.46 -3.04
CA VAL A 42 17.33 -2.49 -1.78
C VAL A 42 18.29 -2.49 -0.60
N VAL A 43 18.22 -1.44 0.23
CA VAL A 43 19.02 -1.32 1.45
C VAL A 43 18.52 -2.24 2.56
N ARG A 44 19.43 -2.65 3.44
CA ARG A 44 19.14 -3.54 4.57
C ARG A 44 19.28 -2.82 5.90
N ALA A 45 18.55 -3.28 6.91
CA ALA A 45 18.74 -2.82 8.27
C ALA A 45 20.20 -3.07 8.72
N PRO A 46 20.85 -2.14 9.45
CA PRO A 46 20.27 -0.95 10.09
C PRO A 46 20.50 0.36 9.31
N ALA A 47 20.38 0.38 7.97
CA ALA A 47 20.48 1.64 7.22
C ALA A 47 19.52 2.71 7.79
N ALA A 48 20.06 3.90 8.11
CA ALA A 48 19.34 4.91 8.90
C ALA A 48 18.01 5.39 8.27
N VAL A 49 17.93 5.37 6.94
CA VAL A 49 16.71 5.71 6.20
C VAL A 49 15.53 4.80 6.55
N LEU A 50 15.78 3.54 6.92
CA LEU A 50 14.73 2.57 7.28
C LEU A 50 14.10 2.83 8.66
N SER A 51 14.76 3.64 9.49
CA SER A 51 14.31 4.01 10.83
C SER A 51 14.04 5.52 10.98
N THR A 52 13.86 6.22 9.85
CA THR A 52 13.57 7.65 9.79
C THR A 52 12.25 7.86 9.08
N VAL A 53 11.37 8.70 9.63
CA VAL A 53 10.09 9.05 8.99
C VAL A 53 10.38 9.71 7.65
N GLY A 54 9.80 9.17 6.58
CA GLY A 54 9.95 9.74 5.24
C GLY A 54 9.23 11.09 5.12
N GLU A 55 9.77 11.98 4.32
CA GLU A 55 9.14 13.27 4.03
C GLU A 55 7.90 13.07 3.16
N ARG A 56 6.89 13.91 3.38
CA ARG A 56 5.77 14.02 2.44
C ARG A 56 6.28 14.60 1.12
N VAL A 57 5.75 14.11 0.02
CA VAL A 57 6.17 14.50 -1.33
C VAL A 57 5.11 15.32 -2.04
N ASP A 58 5.52 16.10 -3.02
CA ASP A 58 4.63 16.56 -4.09
C ASP A 58 4.46 15.40 -5.10
N PRO A 59 3.26 14.81 -5.23
CA PRO A 59 3.02 13.70 -6.16
C PRO A 59 3.19 14.08 -7.63
N THR A 60 3.10 15.36 -7.97
CA THR A 60 3.18 15.87 -9.35
C THR A 60 4.60 16.23 -9.77
N SER A 61 5.55 16.25 -8.82
CA SER A 61 6.95 16.54 -9.10
C SER A 61 7.58 15.45 -9.97
N PRO A 62 8.45 15.81 -10.94
CA PRO A 62 9.16 14.83 -11.77
C PRO A 62 9.96 13.80 -10.95
N GLU A 63 10.51 14.21 -9.83
CA GLU A 63 11.28 13.34 -8.92
C GLU A 63 10.40 12.25 -8.31
N THR A 64 9.19 12.60 -7.85
CA THR A 64 8.23 11.62 -7.31
C THR A 64 7.73 10.67 -8.38
N VAL A 65 7.45 11.16 -9.59
CA VAL A 65 7.01 10.34 -10.72
C VAL A 65 8.09 9.32 -11.11
N GLN A 66 9.36 9.76 -11.18
CA GLN A 66 10.47 8.85 -11.44
C GLN A 66 10.66 7.83 -10.31
N LEU A 67 10.57 8.26 -9.04
CA LEU A 67 10.66 7.37 -7.89
C LEU A 67 9.55 6.30 -7.90
N ALA A 68 8.33 6.67 -8.25
CA ALA A 68 7.22 5.74 -8.43
C ALA A 68 7.54 4.65 -9.47
N ALA A 69 8.08 5.05 -10.63
CA ALA A 69 8.46 4.12 -11.69
C ALA A 69 9.62 3.21 -11.25
N ASP A 70 10.64 3.77 -10.59
CA ASP A 70 11.79 3.03 -10.08
C ASP A 70 11.39 1.98 -9.04
N LEU A 71 10.44 2.31 -8.15
CA LEU A 71 9.89 1.37 -7.17
C LEU A 71 9.19 0.19 -7.83
N VAL A 72 8.32 0.44 -8.81
CA VAL A 72 7.62 -0.62 -9.55
C VAL A 72 8.61 -1.50 -10.30
N ALA A 73 9.58 -0.91 -11.01
CA ALA A 73 10.61 -1.66 -11.73
C ALA A 73 11.43 -2.56 -10.79
N THR A 74 11.83 -2.02 -9.62
CA THR A 74 12.59 -2.76 -8.60
C THR A 74 11.76 -3.87 -7.97
N MET A 75 10.49 -3.63 -7.67
CA MET A 75 9.56 -4.65 -7.15
C MET A 75 9.39 -5.80 -8.13
N ARG A 76 9.16 -5.52 -9.43
CA ARG A 76 8.89 -6.55 -10.45
C ARG A 76 10.05 -7.52 -10.66
N VAL A 77 11.30 -7.08 -10.54
CA VAL A 77 12.48 -7.95 -10.69
C VAL A 77 12.85 -8.69 -9.40
N SER A 78 12.19 -8.37 -8.27
CA SER A 78 12.51 -8.93 -6.96
C SER A 78 11.64 -10.16 -6.65
N PRO A 79 12.21 -11.38 -6.56
CA PRO A 79 11.44 -12.60 -6.33
C PRO A 79 10.61 -12.54 -5.05
N GLY A 80 9.31 -12.86 -5.17
CA GLY A 80 8.37 -12.89 -4.04
C GLY A 80 8.05 -11.52 -3.43
N CYS A 81 8.55 -10.43 -3.99
CA CYS A 81 8.25 -9.07 -3.56
C CYS A 81 6.85 -8.66 -4.04
N VAL A 82 6.01 -8.19 -3.12
CA VAL A 82 4.63 -7.76 -3.41
C VAL A 82 4.39 -6.29 -3.04
N GLY A 83 5.39 -5.62 -2.47
CA GLY A 83 5.37 -4.22 -2.09
C GLY A 83 6.79 -3.72 -1.87
N LEU A 84 7.01 -2.43 -2.15
CA LEU A 84 8.29 -1.78 -1.95
C LEU A 84 8.09 -0.29 -1.68
N ALA A 85 8.68 0.20 -0.59
CA ALA A 85 8.62 1.61 -0.20
C ALA A 85 9.94 2.34 -0.51
N ALA A 86 9.84 3.65 -0.78
CA ALA A 86 10.98 4.53 -1.07
C ALA A 86 12.14 4.42 -0.06
N PRO A 87 11.90 4.31 1.27
CA PRO A 87 12.99 4.13 2.23
C PRO A 87 13.83 2.88 1.97
N GLN A 88 13.24 1.83 1.41
CA GLN A 88 13.93 0.58 1.10
C GLN A 88 14.88 0.71 -0.09
N VAL A 89 14.73 1.73 -0.94
CA VAL A 89 15.67 2.06 -2.03
C VAL A 89 16.56 3.27 -1.69
N GLY A 90 16.66 3.60 -0.40
CA GLY A 90 17.55 4.66 0.08
C GLY A 90 16.94 6.07 0.09
N VAL A 91 15.65 6.22 -0.23
CA VAL A 91 14.99 7.53 -0.37
C VAL A 91 14.00 7.76 0.76
N GLY A 92 14.25 8.75 1.61
CA GLY A 92 13.39 9.09 2.76
C GLY A 92 12.10 9.81 2.35
N ALA A 93 11.20 9.14 1.63
CA ALA A 93 9.95 9.69 1.12
C ALA A 93 8.75 8.79 1.41
N GLN A 94 7.56 9.38 1.50
CA GLN A 94 6.29 8.63 1.66
C GLN A 94 5.72 8.20 0.31
N VAL A 95 6.41 7.30 -0.37
CA VAL A 95 5.98 6.70 -1.65
C VAL A 95 6.19 5.20 -1.57
N PHE A 96 5.21 4.42 -1.97
CA PHE A 96 5.35 2.96 -2.08
C PHE A 96 4.55 2.41 -3.26
N CYS A 97 5.01 1.28 -3.80
CA CYS A 97 4.26 0.48 -4.75
C CYS A 97 3.79 -0.82 -4.11
N VAL A 98 2.72 -1.41 -4.65
CA VAL A 98 2.21 -2.71 -4.25
C VAL A 98 1.66 -3.46 -5.47
N ASP A 99 1.83 -4.77 -5.48
CA ASP A 99 1.14 -5.69 -6.36
C ASP A 99 1.04 -7.06 -5.69
N VAL A 100 -0.17 -7.41 -5.25
CA VAL A 100 -0.45 -8.71 -4.63
C VAL A 100 -1.16 -9.69 -5.57
N SER A 101 -1.38 -9.31 -6.84
CA SER A 101 -2.26 -10.03 -7.77
C SER A 101 -1.87 -11.50 -8.01
N ALA A 102 -0.56 -11.77 -8.08
CA ALA A 102 -0.02 -13.12 -8.32
C ALA A 102 0.19 -13.93 -7.03
N HIS A 103 -0.05 -13.36 -5.85
CA HIS A 103 0.30 -14.02 -4.59
C HIS A 103 -0.78 -15.03 -4.16
N PRO A 104 -0.43 -16.28 -3.78
CA PRO A 104 -1.41 -17.35 -3.51
C PRO A 104 -2.39 -17.09 -2.35
N LYS A 105 -2.07 -16.14 -1.46
CA LYS A 105 -2.94 -15.74 -0.33
C LYS A 105 -3.89 -14.59 -0.67
N THR A 106 -3.78 -14.03 -1.88
CA THR A 106 -4.62 -12.92 -2.32
C THR A 106 -6.01 -13.42 -2.65
N ARG A 107 -7.01 -12.64 -2.24
CA ARG A 107 -8.44 -12.93 -2.49
C ARG A 107 -9.04 -11.82 -3.34
N ASP A 108 -8.92 -10.60 -2.84
CA ASP A 108 -9.27 -9.37 -3.52
C ASP A 108 -8.00 -8.51 -3.64
N HIS A 109 -7.87 -7.75 -4.73
CA HIS A 109 -6.74 -6.86 -4.97
C HIS A 109 -7.08 -5.74 -5.97
N HIS A 110 -6.28 -4.69 -5.96
CA HIS A 110 -6.39 -3.57 -6.90
C HIS A 110 -5.39 -3.64 -8.06
N GLY A 111 -4.59 -4.71 -8.14
CA GLY A 111 -3.53 -4.85 -9.16
C GLY A 111 -2.24 -4.16 -8.74
N THR A 112 -1.39 -3.79 -9.70
CA THR A 112 -0.23 -2.94 -9.43
C THR A 112 -0.70 -1.51 -9.21
N PHE A 113 -0.25 -0.84 -8.14
CA PHE A 113 -0.43 0.61 -7.99
C PHE A 113 0.64 1.25 -7.11
N VAL A 114 0.71 2.58 -7.18
CA VAL A 114 1.59 3.43 -6.34
C VAL A 114 0.75 4.46 -5.60
N LEU A 115 1.06 4.68 -4.33
CA LEU A 115 0.49 5.79 -3.55
C LEU A 115 1.59 6.65 -2.96
N CYS A 116 1.34 7.96 -2.98
CA CYS A 116 2.09 8.97 -2.27
C CYS A 116 1.35 9.39 -1.01
N ASN A 117 2.09 9.73 0.05
CA ASN A 117 1.58 10.33 1.28
C ASN A 117 0.40 9.57 1.92
N ALA A 118 0.40 8.24 1.79
CA ALA A 118 -0.74 7.41 2.15
C ALA A 118 -0.82 7.14 3.66
N GLU A 119 -2.03 7.07 4.18
CA GLU A 119 -2.34 6.78 5.58
C GLU A 119 -3.53 5.82 5.72
N VAL A 120 -3.55 5.06 6.82
CA VAL A 120 -4.71 4.23 7.18
C VAL A 120 -5.72 5.10 7.94
N VAL A 121 -6.86 5.42 7.34
CA VAL A 121 -7.89 6.28 7.94
C VAL A 121 -8.92 5.49 8.76
N ALA A 122 -9.08 4.20 8.50
CA ALA A 122 -9.89 3.30 9.31
C ALA A 122 -9.35 1.87 9.26
N GLY A 123 -9.52 1.12 10.36
CA GLY A 123 -9.07 -0.27 10.45
C GLY A 123 -9.93 -1.11 11.39
N SER A 124 -10.16 -2.36 11.04
CA SER A 124 -10.90 -3.31 11.89
C SER A 124 -10.39 -4.74 11.73
N ARG A 125 -10.80 -5.62 12.67
CA ARG A 125 -10.48 -7.05 12.72
C ARG A 125 -8.99 -7.35 12.71
N ASN A 126 -8.37 -7.42 13.88
CA ASN A 126 -6.94 -7.67 13.96
C ASN A 126 -6.59 -9.16 13.78
N GLU A 127 -5.68 -9.45 12.86
CA GLU A 127 -5.20 -10.79 12.56
C GLU A 127 -3.67 -10.87 12.65
N LYS A 128 -3.19 -11.94 13.28
CA LYS A 128 -1.76 -12.25 13.36
C LYS A 128 -1.37 -13.11 12.17
N ALA A 129 -0.33 -12.72 11.45
CA ALA A 129 0.27 -13.55 10.41
C ALA A 129 1.76 -13.29 10.28
N ARG A 130 2.46 -14.19 9.59
CA ARG A 130 3.90 -14.10 9.34
C ARG A 130 4.20 -13.08 8.24
N GLU A 131 5.11 -12.16 8.52
CA GLU A 131 5.69 -11.20 7.58
C GLU A 131 7.18 -11.48 7.37
N GLY A 132 7.67 -11.11 6.19
CA GLY A 132 9.08 -10.93 5.88
C GLY A 132 9.26 -9.59 5.17
N CYS A 133 10.51 -9.15 5.02
CA CYS A 133 10.85 -7.88 4.39
C CYS A 133 12.17 -8.03 3.62
N MET A 134 12.28 -7.39 2.45
CA MET A 134 13.51 -7.39 1.66
C MET A 134 14.68 -6.71 2.40
N SER A 135 14.37 -5.71 3.24
CA SER A 135 15.35 -4.98 4.05
C SER A 135 15.75 -5.70 5.35
N VAL A 136 15.07 -6.82 5.69
CA VAL A 136 15.41 -7.69 6.84
C VAL A 136 15.36 -9.15 6.37
N PRO A 137 16.27 -9.57 5.46
CA PRO A 137 16.10 -10.79 4.68
C PRO A 137 16.19 -12.08 5.50
N ASP A 138 16.93 -12.06 6.61
CA ASP A 138 17.20 -13.26 7.41
C ASP A 138 16.13 -13.57 8.46
N LEU A 139 15.17 -12.67 8.65
CA LEU A 139 14.15 -12.78 9.68
C LEU A 139 12.74 -12.71 9.09
N THR A 140 11.82 -13.35 9.79
CA THR A 140 10.39 -13.23 9.61
C THR A 140 9.74 -13.03 10.98
N GLY A 141 8.55 -12.43 11.04
CA GLY A 141 7.90 -12.11 12.30
C GLY A 141 6.39 -12.25 12.28
N ASP A 142 5.82 -12.71 13.38
CA ASP A 142 4.37 -12.74 13.56
C ASP A 142 3.88 -11.33 13.95
N VAL A 143 3.20 -10.66 13.02
CA VAL A 143 2.71 -9.29 13.19
C VAL A 143 1.19 -9.25 13.19
N LYS A 144 0.62 -8.50 14.15
CA LYS A 144 -0.81 -8.24 14.25
C LYS A 144 -1.17 -6.99 13.44
N ARG A 145 -2.04 -7.15 12.43
CA ARG A 145 -2.53 -6.05 11.58
C ARG A 145 -4.04 -6.07 11.45
N ALA A 146 -4.66 -4.94 11.14
CA ALA A 146 -6.06 -4.91 10.76
C ALA A 146 -6.25 -5.66 9.43
N SER A 147 -7.20 -6.60 9.37
CA SER A 147 -7.49 -7.39 8.16
C SER A 147 -8.52 -6.71 7.26
N ARG A 148 -9.05 -5.55 7.68
CA ARG A 148 -9.83 -4.64 6.84
C ARG A 148 -9.41 -3.23 7.15
N ILE A 149 -9.01 -2.48 6.12
CA ILE A 149 -8.57 -1.10 6.25
C ILE A 149 -9.20 -0.22 5.16
N VAL A 150 -9.26 1.06 5.46
CA VAL A 150 -9.45 2.13 4.48
C VAL A 150 -8.15 2.92 4.44
N VAL A 151 -7.57 3.05 3.26
CA VAL A 151 -6.34 3.82 3.02
C VAL A 151 -6.69 5.04 2.18
N ARG A 152 -6.18 6.20 2.57
CA ARG A 152 -6.21 7.42 1.78
C ARG A 152 -4.78 7.75 1.31
N GLY A 153 -4.62 8.18 0.08
CA GLY A 153 -3.33 8.58 -0.47
C GLY A 153 -3.50 9.41 -1.74
N GLN A 154 -2.40 9.67 -2.44
CA GLN A 154 -2.42 10.44 -3.69
C GLN A 154 -1.75 9.68 -4.82
N LEU A 155 -2.27 9.80 -6.04
CA LEU A 155 -1.66 9.20 -7.22
C LEU A 155 -0.44 10.04 -7.69
N PRO A 156 0.70 9.40 -8.00
CA PRO A 156 1.82 10.10 -8.64
C PRO A 156 1.44 10.63 -10.02
N GLY A 157 2.03 11.74 -10.43
CA GLY A 157 1.78 12.42 -11.70
C GLY A 157 0.55 13.34 -11.67
N THR A 158 -0.56 12.90 -11.07
CA THR A 158 -1.81 13.69 -11.01
C THR A 158 -2.02 14.42 -9.69
N GLY A 159 -1.49 13.87 -8.58
CA GLY A 159 -1.78 14.36 -7.23
C GLY A 159 -3.21 14.11 -6.75
N GLU A 160 -4.00 13.39 -7.53
CA GLU A 160 -5.39 13.06 -7.22
C GLU A 160 -5.47 12.25 -5.93
N GLU A 161 -6.29 12.72 -4.99
CA GLU A 161 -6.56 12.00 -3.75
C GLU A 161 -7.44 10.79 -4.05
N VAL A 162 -7.03 9.64 -3.50
CA VAL A 162 -7.75 8.38 -3.61
C VAL A 162 -7.95 7.75 -2.24
N GLU A 163 -9.07 7.03 -2.10
CA GLU A 163 -9.44 6.23 -0.96
C GLU A 163 -9.79 4.81 -1.45
N LEU A 164 -9.21 3.79 -0.83
CA LEU A 164 -9.44 2.39 -1.21
C LEU A 164 -9.68 1.51 0.01
N HIS A 165 -10.53 0.51 -0.18
CA HIS A 165 -10.87 -0.48 0.83
C HIS A 165 -10.08 -1.75 0.57
N ALA A 166 -9.11 -2.05 1.43
CA ALA A 166 -8.32 -3.26 1.30
C ALA A 166 -8.68 -4.27 2.40
N ASN A 167 -8.54 -5.56 2.07
CA ASN A 167 -8.79 -6.63 3.01
C ASN A 167 -7.70 -7.72 2.96
N ALA A 168 -7.70 -8.57 3.98
CA ALA A 168 -6.85 -9.75 4.10
C ALA A 168 -5.36 -9.48 3.79
N PHE A 169 -4.84 -10.05 2.71
CA PHE A 169 -3.42 -9.98 2.37
C PHE A 169 -3.01 -8.59 1.86
N GLU A 170 -3.81 -7.96 0.99
CA GLU A 170 -3.54 -6.61 0.50
C GLU A 170 -3.54 -5.58 1.64
N ALA A 171 -4.50 -5.69 2.56
CA ALA A 171 -4.54 -4.82 3.75
C ALA A 171 -3.24 -4.92 4.57
N ARG A 172 -2.67 -6.13 4.68
CA ARG A 172 -1.40 -6.34 5.39
C ARG A 172 -0.24 -5.70 4.66
N CYS A 173 -0.13 -5.91 3.35
CA CYS A 173 0.93 -5.32 2.52
C CYS A 173 0.88 -3.79 2.59
N LEU A 174 -0.30 -3.18 2.43
CA LEU A 174 -0.44 -1.72 2.53
C LEU A 174 0.02 -1.16 3.88
N GLN A 175 -0.40 -1.78 4.98
CA GLN A 175 0.07 -1.37 6.30
C GLN A 175 1.59 -1.57 6.46
N HIS A 176 2.18 -2.59 5.83
CA HIS A 176 3.63 -2.82 5.85
C HIS A 176 4.39 -1.72 5.10
N GLU A 177 3.93 -1.35 3.90
CA GLU A 177 4.59 -0.30 3.13
C GLU A 177 4.39 1.10 3.74
N ILE A 178 3.22 1.37 4.32
CA ILE A 178 2.97 2.59 5.08
C ILE A 178 3.91 2.66 6.30
N ASP A 179 4.15 1.54 6.99
CA ASP A 179 5.10 1.49 8.10
C ASP A 179 6.52 1.85 7.66
N HIS A 180 6.98 1.33 6.51
CA HIS A 180 8.26 1.72 5.96
C HIS A 180 8.34 3.23 5.72
N CYS A 181 7.30 3.82 5.15
CA CYS A 181 7.21 5.28 4.96
C CYS A 181 7.26 6.07 6.29
N GLN A 182 6.87 5.44 7.41
CA GLN A 182 6.94 5.99 8.76
C GLN A 182 8.22 5.59 9.52
N GLY A 183 9.22 5.01 8.86
CA GLY A 183 10.47 4.61 9.49
C GLY A 183 10.32 3.41 10.44
N LEU A 184 9.37 2.52 10.17
CA LEU A 184 9.11 1.32 10.95
C LEU A 184 9.34 0.06 10.11
N LEU A 185 9.95 -0.94 10.71
CA LEU A 185 10.09 -2.28 10.16
C LEU A 185 9.09 -3.23 10.82
N PHE A 186 8.83 -4.39 10.21
CA PHE A 186 7.94 -5.39 10.82
C PHE A 186 8.42 -5.85 12.20
N VAL A 187 9.74 -5.82 12.45
CA VAL A 187 10.33 -6.18 13.76
C VAL A 187 9.96 -5.19 14.86
N ASP A 188 9.59 -3.95 14.52
CA ASP A 188 9.09 -2.97 15.47
C ASP A 188 7.63 -3.23 15.86
N ARG A 189 6.94 -4.08 15.09
CA ARG A 189 5.51 -4.43 15.26
C ARG A 189 5.29 -5.79 15.94
N VAL A 190 6.34 -6.58 16.16
CA VAL A 190 6.19 -7.89 16.83
C VAL A 190 5.92 -7.72 18.32
N ALA A 191 5.19 -8.66 18.93
CA ALA A 191 4.89 -8.63 20.36
C ALA A 191 6.13 -8.89 21.26
N GLY A 192 7.25 -9.34 20.68
CA GLY A 192 8.50 -9.62 21.37
C GLY A 192 9.36 -10.64 20.63
N ALA A 193 10.53 -10.96 21.18
CA ALA A 193 11.52 -11.84 20.55
C ALA A 193 10.97 -13.24 20.18
N HIS A 194 10.01 -13.77 20.96
CA HIS A 194 9.36 -15.05 20.69
C HIS A 194 8.54 -15.08 19.39
N ALA A 195 8.22 -13.90 18.85
CA ALA A 195 7.48 -13.73 17.60
C ALA A 195 8.40 -13.44 16.41
N ILE A 196 9.72 -13.53 16.57
CA ILE A 196 10.72 -13.39 15.51
C ILE A 196 11.34 -14.76 15.24
N PHE A 197 11.56 -15.06 13.95
CA PHE A 197 12.00 -16.37 13.50
C PHE A 197 13.04 -16.21 12.39
N ALA A 198 14.07 -17.05 12.39
CA ALA A 198 14.99 -17.17 11.27
C ALA A 198 14.23 -17.58 10.00
N ARG A 199 14.56 -16.97 8.86
CA ARG A 199 13.97 -17.31 7.57
C ARG A 199 14.52 -18.66 7.11
N GLN A 200 13.64 -19.63 6.91
CA GLN A 200 14.02 -20.99 6.48
C GLN A 200 14.00 -21.17 4.95
N THR A 201 13.37 -20.25 4.23
CA THR A 201 13.27 -20.30 2.76
C THR A 201 13.47 -18.91 2.18
N TYR A 202 14.50 -18.80 1.34
CA TYR A 202 14.75 -17.68 0.46
C TYR A 202 14.12 -18.07 -0.87
N LEU A 203 12.90 -17.59 -1.12
CA LEU A 203 12.22 -17.75 -2.40
C LEU A 203 12.80 -16.78 -3.42
#